data_AF-M9M8Y1-F1
#
_entry.id   AF-M9M8Y1-F1
#
_cell.length_a   1.000
_cell.length_b   1.000
_cell.length_c   1.000
_cell.angle_alpha   90.00
_cell.angle_beta   90.00
_cell.angle_gamma   90.00
#
_symmetry.space_group_name_H-M   'P 1'
#
loop_
_entity.id
_entity.type
_entity.pdbx_description
1 polymer ?
#
loop_
_entity_poly.entity_id
_entity_poly.type
_entity_poly.pdbx_seq_one_letter_code
_entity_poly.pdbx_strand_id
1 'polypeptide(L)'
;MRADLADLCRQLRLAHVVEYVALQQDEQMSGWVEQLLMAELEGRRRAKLGKLVQQAGFPHIKTFEGYVYDHISFPSGSSPDMLRKLEWLERKENLLLM
;
A
#
# COMPACT_ATOMS: atom_id res chain seq x y z
N MET A 1 20.19 -14.86 -2.66
CA MET A 1 21.26 -14.03 -2.07
C MET A 1 21.15 -14.22 -0.56
N ARG A 2 22.09 -14.92 0.10
CA ARG A 2 22.06 -15.06 1.57
C ARG A 2 22.35 -13.68 2.14
N ALA A 3 21.38 -13.07 2.80
CA ALA A 3 21.58 -11.81 3.50
C ALA A 3 22.36 -12.13 4.78
N ASP A 4 23.45 -11.42 5.02
CA ASP A 4 24.27 -11.65 6.20
C ASP A 4 23.46 -11.30 7.46
N LEU A 5 23.37 -12.19 8.45
CA LEU A 5 22.59 -11.99 9.67
C LEU A 5 23.00 -10.68 10.38
N ALA A 6 24.29 -10.34 10.32
CA ALA A 6 24.83 -9.09 10.84
C ALA A 6 24.27 -7.84 10.14
N ASP A 7 24.07 -7.92 8.82
CA ASP A 7 23.50 -6.81 8.04
C ASP A 7 22.01 -6.62 8.33
N LEU A 8 21.26 -7.72 8.50
CA LEU A 8 19.85 -7.67 8.92
C LEU A 8 19.71 -7.03 10.30
N CYS A 9 20.54 -7.44 11.26
CA CYS A 9 20.56 -6.87 12.60
C CYS A 9 20.94 -5.39 12.58
N ARG A 10 21.91 -4.97 11.75
CA ARG A 10 22.29 -3.56 11.59
C ARG A 10 21.13 -2.71 11.06
N GLN A 11 20.43 -3.20 10.04
CA GLN A 11 19.26 -2.49 9.47
C GLN A 11 18.10 -2.38 10.46
N LEU A 12 17.93 -3.40 11.31
CA LEU A 12 16.90 -3.42 12.36
C LEU A 12 17.33 -2.74 13.67
N ARG A 13 18.59 -2.28 13.76
CA ARG A 13 19.21 -1.68 14.97
C ARG A 13 19.23 -2.63 16.16
N LEU A 14 19.53 -3.90 15.92
CA LEU A 14 19.64 -4.95 16.93
C LEU A 14 21.11 -5.22 17.23
N ALA A 15 21.58 -4.87 18.43
CA ALA A 15 23.00 -4.96 18.78
C ALA A 15 23.46 -6.37 19.22
N HIS A 16 22.61 -7.11 19.94
CA HIS A 16 23.02 -8.34 20.65
C HIS A 16 22.55 -9.65 19.99
N VAL A 17 21.70 -9.56 18.96
CA VAL A 17 21.06 -10.74 18.36
C VAL A 17 22.09 -11.62 17.63
N VAL A 18 23.05 -11.01 16.94
CA VAL A 18 24.12 -11.73 16.24
C VAL A 18 24.98 -12.53 17.21
N GLU A 19 25.39 -11.91 18.32
CA GLU A 19 26.20 -12.55 19.36
C GLU A 19 25.45 -13.73 20.00
N TYR A 20 24.17 -13.55 20.30
CA TYR A 20 23.34 -14.61 20.87
C TYR A 20 23.17 -15.81 19.93
N VAL A 21 22.92 -15.56 18.63
CA VAL A 21 22.77 -16.63 17.63
C VAL A 21 24.10 -17.37 17.42
N ALA A 22 25.22 -16.65 17.40
CA ALA A 22 26.55 -17.25 17.27
C ALA A 22 26.88 -18.21 18.44
N LEU A 23 26.41 -17.91 19.66
CA LEU A 23 26.62 -18.76 20.83
C LEU A 23 25.89 -20.09 20.75
N GLN A 24 24.76 -20.18 20.05
CA GLN A 24 23.95 -21.40 19.99
C GLN A 24 24.50 -22.46 19.03
N GLN A 25 25.41 -22.10 18.11
CA GLN A 25 26.07 -23.01 17.15
C GLN A 25 25.11 -23.94 16.38
N ASP A 26 23.83 -23.56 16.26
CA ASP A 26 22.79 -24.31 15.57
C ASP A 26 22.49 -23.64 14.23
N GLU A 27 22.82 -24.33 13.14
CA GLU A 27 22.68 -23.84 11.77
C GLU A 27 21.20 -23.77 11.32
N GLN A 28 20.32 -24.58 11.92
CA GLN A 28 18.89 -24.53 11.63
C GLN A 28 18.26 -23.32 12.32
N MET A 29 18.64 -23.04 13.57
CA MET A 29 18.20 -21.86 14.31
C MET A 29 18.66 -20.56 13.64
N SER A 30 19.91 -20.49 13.16
CA SER A 30 20.39 -19.31 12.44
C SER A 30 19.57 -19.02 11.18
N GLY A 31 19.25 -20.06 10.40
CA GLY A 31 18.39 -19.94 9.21
C GLY A 31 16.96 -19.45 9.54
N TRP A 32 16.37 -19.93 10.64
CA TRP A 32 15.07 -19.43 11.11
C TRP A 32 15.11 -17.96 11.53
N VAL A 33 16.16 -17.56 12.26
CA VAL A 33 16.32 -16.15 12.68
C VAL A 33 16.50 -15.24 11.47
N GLU A 34 17.31 -15.64 10.48
CA GLU A 34 17.46 -14.88 9.23
C GLU A 34 16.10 -14.64 8.54
N GLN A 35 15.30 -15.69 8.38
CA GLN A 35 13.97 -15.58 7.76
C GLN A 35 13.04 -14.64 8.55
N LEU A 36 13.04 -14.76 9.88
CA LEU A 36 12.23 -13.90 10.75
C LEU A 36 12.63 -12.43 10.62
N LEU A 37 13.93 -12.13 10.67
CA LEU A 37 14.44 -10.77 10.56
C LEU A 37 14.19 -10.18 9.17
N MET A 38 14.28 -10.99 8.11
CA MET A 38 13.89 -10.56 6.77
C MET A 38 12.41 -10.18 6.69
N ALA A 39 11.52 -11.00 7.28
CA ALA A 39 10.09 -10.71 7.30
C ALA A 39 9.77 -9.40 8.05
N GLU A 40 10.42 -9.17 9.19
CA GLU A 40 10.29 -7.92 9.96
C GLU A 40 10.78 -6.70 9.17
N LEU A 41 11.93 -6.81 8.50
CA LEU A 41 12.47 -5.74 7.66
C LEU A 41 11.52 -5.35 6.52
N GLU A 42 10.94 -6.34 5.84
CA GLU A 42 9.93 -6.15 4.80
C GLU A 42 8.65 -5.53 5.36
N GLY A 43 8.20 -5.96 6.55
CA GLY A 43 7.09 -5.34 7.27
C GLY A 43 7.30 -3.85 7.51
N ARG A 44 8.49 -3.47 8.02
CA ARG A 44 8.84 -2.06 8.24
C ARG A 44 8.91 -1.26 6.95
N ARG A 45 9.45 -1.84 5.87
CA ARG A 45 9.48 -1.19 4.55
C ARG A 45 8.07 -0.89 4.05
N ARG A 46 7.15 -1.85 4.13
CA ARG A 46 5.74 -1.65 3.77
C ARG A 46 5.07 -0.57 4.61
N ALA A 47 5.26 -0.59 5.93
CA ALA A 47 4.68 0.42 6.82
C ALA A 47 5.22 1.83 6.51
N LYS A 48 6.53 1.95 6.28
CA LYS A 48 7.17 3.21 5.87
C LYS A 48 6.64 3.70 4.53
N LEU A 49 6.52 2.82 3.54
CA LEU A 49 5.96 3.15 2.24
C LEU A 49 4.52 3.64 2.37
N GLY A 50 3.66 2.92 3.08
CA GLY A 50 2.28 3.33 3.32
C GLY A 50 2.19 4.71 3.97
N LYS A 51 3.01 4.98 5.00
CA LYS A 51 3.09 6.30 5.63
C LYS A 51 3.53 7.39 4.64
N LEU A 52 4.57 7.14 3.84
CA LEU A 52 5.06 8.11 2.86
C LEU A 52 4.02 8.39 1.76
N VAL A 53 3.33 7.36 1.26
CA VAL A 53 2.25 7.52 0.28
C VAL A 53 1.12 8.37 0.84
N GLN A 54 0.71 8.13 2.09
CA GLN A 54 -0.31 8.95 2.76
C GLN A 54 0.15 10.39 2.98
N GLN A 55 1.41 10.60 3.39
CA GLN A 55 1.97 11.92 3.62
C GLN A 55 2.21 12.73 2.33
N ALA A 56 2.50 12.05 1.22
CA ALA A 56 2.73 12.70 -0.07
C ALA A 56 1.45 13.32 -0.65
N GLY A 57 0.27 12.96 -0.13
CA GLY A 57 -1.00 13.53 -0.58
C GLY A 57 -1.28 13.24 -2.06
N PHE A 58 -0.78 12.11 -2.57
CA PHE A 58 -1.04 11.73 -3.96
C PHE A 58 -2.56 11.69 -4.20
N PRO A 59 -3.03 12.28 -5.32
CA PRO A 59 -4.43 12.19 -5.70
C PRO A 59 -4.83 10.71 -5.72
N HIS A 60 -5.77 10.33 -4.87
CA HIS A 60 -6.33 8.99 -4.95
C HIS A 60 -7.13 8.90 -6.24
N ILE A 61 -6.94 7.82 -6.98
CA ILE A 61 -7.80 7.51 -8.12
C ILE A 61 -9.21 7.36 -7.56
N LYS A 62 -10.08 8.32 -7.85
CA LYS A 62 -11.49 8.24 -7.51
C LYS A 62 -12.14 7.32 -8.53
N THR A 63 -12.60 6.15 -8.08
CA THR A 63 -13.40 5.24 -8.87
C THR A 63 -14.87 5.38 -8.47
N PHE A 64 -15.78 4.85 -9.28
CA PHE A 64 -17.20 4.73 -8.93
C PHE A 64 -17.48 3.47 -8.08
N GLU A 65 -16.44 2.73 -7.68
CA GLU A 65 -16.60 1.50 -6.90
C GLU A 65 -17.18 1.81 -5.52
N GLY A 66 -18.27 1.13 -5.15
CA GLY A 66 -18.99 1.40 -3.90
C GLY A 66 -19.87 2.66 -3.92
N TYR A 67 -20.00 3.35 -5.05
CA TYR A 67 -20.92 4.50 -5.16
C TYR A 67 -22.38 4.03 -5.25
N VAL A 68 -23.22 4.46 -4.31
CA VAL A 68 -24.64 4.09 -4.22
C VAL A 68 -25.50 5.15 -4.90
N TYR A 69 -26.32 4.74 -5.86
CA TYR A 69 -27.17 5.64 -6.65
C TYR A 69 -28.61 5.72 -6.15
N ASP A 70 -29.00 4.91 -5.17
CA ASP A 70 -30.39 4.69 -4.74
C ASP A 70 -31.14 5.95 -4.28
N HIS A 71 -30.41 6.99 -3.87
CA HIS A 71 -30.98 8.25 -3.39
C HIS A 71 -30.69 9.43 -4.32
N ILE A 72 -30.23 9.15 -5.55
CA ILE A 72 -29.88 10.18 -6.54
C ILE A 72 -30.93 10.21 -7.63
N SER A 73 -31.61 11.35 -7.73
CA SER A 73 -32.54 11.62 -8.82
C SER A 73 -31.81 12.34 -9.95
N PHE A 74 -31.84 11.75 -11.13
CA PHE A 74 -31.28 12.36 -12.33
C PHE A 74 -32.36 13.12 -13.11
N PRO A 75 -32.12 14.36 -13.55
CA PRO A 75 -33.02 15.06 -14.46
C PRO A 75 -33.10 14.34 -15.82
N SER A 76 -34.20 14.59 -16.53
CA SER A 76 -34.46 14.00 -17.86
C SER A 76 -33.30 14.25 -18.81
N GLY A 77 -32.79 13.17 -19.44
CA GLY A 77 -31.65 13.24 -20.35
C GLY A 77 -30.28 13.10 -19.68
N SER A 78 -30.22 12.98 -18.35
CA SER A 78 -29.01 12.66 -17.59
C SER A 78 -29.12 11.28 -16.95
N SER A 79 -28.01 10.56 -16.90
CA SER A 79 -27.93 9.26 -16.22
C SER A 79 -26.49 9.02 -15.73
N PRO A 80 -26.30 8.11 -14.77
CA PRO A 80 -24.96 7.68 -14.36
C PRO A 80 -24.10 7.21 -15.54
N ASP A 81 -24.68 6.48 -16.49
CA ASP A 81 -23.97 5.97 -17.67
C ASP A 81 -23.54 7.09 -18.61
N MET A 82 -24.40 8.07 -18.84
CA MET A 82 -24.10 9.26 -19.64
C MET A 82 -22.91 10.04 -19.06
N LEU A 83 -22.87 10.21 -17.72
CA LEU A 83 -21.75 10.85 -17.03
C LEU A 83 -20.46 10.03 -17.15
N ARG A 84 -20.53 8.70 -16.95
CA ARG A 84 -19.38 7.79 -17.02
C ARG A 84 -18.77 7.72 -18.41
N LYS A 85 -19.60 7.75 -19.46
CA LYS A 85 -19.17 7.72 -20.86
C LYS A 85 -18.75 9.08 -21.40
N LEU A 86 -18.89 10.14 -20.61
CA LEU A 86 -18.57 11.52 -20.98
C LEU A 86 -19.35 12.01 -22.21
N GLU A 87 -20.57 11.51 -22.45
CA GLU A 87 -21.36 11.85 -23.64
C GLU A 87 -21.71 13.35 -23.72
N TRP A 88 -21.80 14.02 -22.57
CA TRP A 88 -22.01 15.47 -22.46
C TRP A 88 -20.86 16.29 -23.07
N LEU A 89 -19.64 15.76 -23.07
CA LEU A 89 -18.46 16.43 -23.63
C LEU A 89 -18.57 16.51 -25.16
N GLU A 90 -19.02 15.44 -25.80
CA GLU A 90 -19.26 15.40 -27.25
C GLU A 90 -20.35 16.39 -27.66
N ARG A 91 -21.36 16.56 -26.81
CA ARG A 91 -22.47 17.50 -27.01
C ARG A 91 -22.12 18.95 -26.67
N LYS A 92 -20.94 19.20 -26.09
CA LYS A 92 -20.49 20.51 -25.59
C LYS A 92 -21.46 21.09 -24.55
N GLU A 93 -22.01 20.23 -23.70
CA GLU A 93 -22.93 20.60 -22.62
C GLU A 93 -22.14 20.83 -21.32
N ASN A 94 -22.65 21.70 -20.45
CA ASN A 94 -22.06 21.91 -19.13
C ASN A 94 -22.72 20.99 -18.10
N LEU A 95 -21.91 20.35 -17.25
CA LEU A 95 -22.41 19.63 -16.08
C LEU A 95 -22.53 20.57 -14.88
N LEU A 96 -23.73 20.63 -14.30
CA LEU A 96 -23.98 21.29 -13.03
C LEU A 96 -24.27 20.22 -11.98
N LEU A 97 -23.32 20.02 -11.05
CA LEU A 97 -23.42 19.06 -9.94
C LEU A 97 -23.64 19.85 -8.65
N MET A 98 -24.76 19.62 -7.96
CA MET A 98 -25.14 20.25 -6.67
C MET A 98 -25.18 19.22 -5.55
#